data_AF-A0A285UVK9-F1
#
_entry.id   AF-A0A285UVK9-F1
#
_cell.length_a   1.000
_cell.length_b   1.000
_cell.length_c   1.000
_cell.angle_alpha   90.00
_cell.angle_beta   90.00
_cell.angle_gamma   90.00
#
_symmetry.space_group_name_H-M   'P 1'
#
loop_
_entity.id
_entity.type
_entity.pdbx_description
1 polymer ?
#
loop_
_entity_poly.entity_id
_entity_poly.type
_entity_poly.pdbx_seq_one_letter_code
_entity_poly.pdbx_strand_id
1 'polypeptide(L)' 'MNEGTVKWFNGEKGFGFITQEQGDDVFVHFSAIQAD' A
#
# COMPACT_ATOMS: atom_id res chain seq x y z
N MET A 1 -14.62 1.97 3.43
CA MET A 1 -13.41 1.58 2.69
C MET A 1 -12.51 2.80 2.75
N ASN A 2 -11.28 2.65 3.24
CA ASN A 2 -10.35 3.79 3.31
C ASN A 2 -9.56 3.82 2.00
N GLU A 3 -9.51 4.97 1.37
CA GLU A 3 -8.80 5.19 0.10
C GLU A 3 -7.44 5.85 0.37
N GLY A 4 -6.49 5.62 -0.53
CA GLY A 4 -5.14 6.15 -0.42
C GLY A 4 -4.35 5.87 -1.68
N THR A 5 -3.22 6.57 -1.83
CA THR A 5 -2.35 6.45 -3.00
C THR A 5 -1.09 5.69 -2.62
N VAL A 6 -0.65 4.77 -3.48
CA VAL A 6 0.63 4.09 -3.30
C VAL A 6 1.75 5.14 -3.29
N LYS A 7 2.39 5.30 -2.14
CA LYS A 7 3.51 6.23 -1.96
C LYS A 7 4.74 5.67 -2.67
N TRP A 8 5.02 4.40 -2.43
CA TRP A 8 6.03 3.62 -3.12
C TRP A 8 5.78 2.13 -2.90
N PHE A 9 6.27 1.32 -3.83
CA PHE A 9 6.24 -0.13 -3.70
C PHE A 9 7.54 -0.72 -4.25
N ASN A 10 8.16 -1.64 -3.50
CA ASN A 10 9.33 -2.38 -3.97
C ASN A 10 8.87 -3.76 -4.45
N GLY A 11 8.90 -3.96 -5.77
CA GLY A 11 8.48 -5.22 -6.39
C GLY A 11 9.39 -6.41 -6.07
N GLU A 12 10.70 -6.18 -5.89
CA GLU A 12 11.65 -7.26 -5.55
C GLU A 12 11.46 -7.76 -4.12
N LYS A 13 11.13 -6.85 -3.19
CA LYS A 13 10.89 -7.19 -1.78
C LYS A 13 9.43 -7.51 -1.46
N GLY A 14 8.50 -7.15 -2.34
CA GLY A 14 7.08 -7.45 -2.18
C GLY A 14 6.34 -6.61 -1.13
N PHE A 15 6.81 -5.42 -0.81
CA PHE A 15 6.12 -4.53 0.13
C PHE A 15 6.28 -3.05 -0.21
N GLY A 16 5.43 -2.22 0.38
CA GLY A 16 5.44 -0.77 0.22
C GLY A 16 4.58 -0.06 1.25
N PHE A 17 4.27 1.21 0.96
CA PHE A 17 3.41 2.04 1.79
C PHE A 17 2.40 2.80 0.95
N ILE A 18 1.22 3.01 1.55
CA ILE A 18 0.12 3.79 1.00
C ILE A 18 -0.06 5.02 1.87
N THR A 19 -0.04 6.20 1.26
CA THR A 19 -0.38 7.44 1.96
C THR A 19 -1.89 7.66 1.91
N GLN A 20 -2.45 8.00 3.06
CA GLN A 20 -3.86 8.35 3.21
C GLN A 20 -4.02 9.87 3.23
N GLU A 21 -5.19 10.38 2.85
CA GLU A 21 -5.47 11.83 2.92
C GLU A 21 -5.41 12.37 4.35
N GLN A 22 -5.75 11.53 5.32
CA GLN A 22 -5.67 11.84 6.75
C GLN A 22 -5.13 10.62 7.49
N GLY A 23 -4.11 10.83 8.33
CA GLY A 23 -3.51 9.78 9.14
C GLY A 23 -2.09 9.41 8.70
N ASP A 24 -1.62 8.28 9.23
CA ASP A 24 -0.29 7.75 8.99
C ASP A 24 -0.20 6.94 7.69
N ASP A 25 1.03 6.73 7.21
CA ASP A 25 1.26 5.82 6.09
C ASP A 25 0.95 4.37 6.48
N VAL A 26 0.20 3.69 5.62
CA VAL A 26 -0.21 2.30 5.83
C VAL A 26 0.75 1.36 5.11
N PHE A 27 1.32 0.41 5.85
CA PHE A 27 2.15 -0.65 5.29
C PHE A 27 1.29 -1.62 4.45
N VAL A 28 1.80 -2.02 3.29
CA VAL A 28 1.18 -3.04 2.43
C VAL A 28 2.18 -4.12 2.02
N HIS A 29 1.77 -5.38 2.10
CA HIS A 29 2.51 -6.54 1.62
C HIS A 29 1.80 -7.16 0.40
N PHE A 30 2.56 -7.70 -0.55
CA PHE A 30 2.02 -8.22 -1.81
C PHE A 30 0.93 -9.28 -1.60
N SER A 31 1.01 -10.06 -0.52
CA SER A 31 0.03 -11.10 -0.20
C SER A 31 -1.38 -10.55 0.07
N ALA A 32 -1.50 -9.26 0.35
CA ALA A 32 -2.78 -8.58 0.57
C ALA A 32 -3.38 -8.00 -0.72
N ILE A 33 -2.63 -7.98 -1.83
CA ILE A 33 -3.09 -7.46 -3.12
C ILE A 33 -4.04 -8.48 -3.76
N GLN A 34 -5.27 -8.07 -4.02
CA GLN A 34 -6.27 -8.87 -4.74
C GLN A 34 -6.20 -8.54 -6.24
N ALA A 35 -6.28 -9.56 -7.09
CA ALA A 35 -6.52 -9.41 -8.52
C ALA A 35 -8.00 -9.73 -8.80
N ASP A 36 -8.60 -8.99 -9.74
CA ASP A 36 -9.96 -9.24 -10.24
C ASP A 36 -10.02 -10.52 -11.11
#